data_AF-A0A956JF47-F1
#
_entry.id   AF-A0A956JF47-F1
#
_cell.length_a   1.000
_cell.length_b   1.000
_cell.length_c   1.000
_cell.angle_alpha   90.00
_cell.angle_beta   90.00
_cell.angle_gamma   90.00
#
_symmetry.space_group_name_H-M   'P 1'
#
loop_
_entity.id
_entity.type
_entity.pdbx_description
1 polymer ?
#
loop_
_entity_poly.entity_id
_entity_poly.type
_entity_poly.pdbx_seq_one_letter_code
_entity_poly.pdbx_strand_id
1 'polypeptide(L)'
;MRVIDDKTWCLIGLVVPALGCAAPCVDDGLLQESCPSELTANADDGDAGSGNDDGQQDTDAQDGGDGDGDGSDSASDTDGDGGTGSTDGDDDADGGSSGEPVDPGGPWCLDSDGDGFGDPTQCSDEPGPGTVENDGDCNDDDPNTHPGAAELEPDPTACTTDTDGDGWGDAKPWPGAVAGSDCWPEQPALSPSTVLPGSVDNGPLEDVAATLDELSATLSVVAPIDTPLYGWNVTGTAMRDDGSVFVVETLSGTIRRLDYGPVCNGTNDEGSSTALAAEIDVASICGLSFDDEDHMWAIDAAQDTLLKINPVTGAVLQQVGLSSGGAPLDLADCGLAWDCHTGRLLLAHASAGQLREVDRTTGETTVIATYDPDLGVAAVVYEPIERVALVSSGLQLNRVPLDGSLATEVGTFNYDGATATDVANMGPIPLCP
;
A
#
# COMPACT_ATOMS: atom_id res chain seq x y z
N MET A 1 51.56 -18.96 27.93
CA MET A 1 52.69 -18.71 27.00
C MET A 1 52.23 -17.57 26.09
N ARG A 2 53.01 -16.49 26.10
CA ARG A 2 52.76 -15.12 25.59
C ARG A 2 51.77 -14.26 26.40
N VAL A 3 52.44 -13.38 27.15
CA VAL A 3 52.06 -12.16 27.85
C VAL A 3 52.54 -10.99 27.00
N ILE A 4 51.90 -9.82 27.14
CA ILE A 4 52.40 -8.42 27.25
C ILE A 4 51.12 -7.57 27.30
N ASP A 5 50.55 -7.35 28.49
CA ASP A 5 50.78 -6.20 29.41
C ASP A 5 50.01 -4.95 28.94
N ASP A 6 49.30 -4.17 29.77
CA ASP A 6 49.45 -3.94 31.20
C ASP A 6 48.18 -3.30 31.81
N LYS A 7 47.78 -3.82 32.99
CA LYS A 7 47.22 -3.11 34.17
C LYS A 7 45.70 -2.90 34.43
N THR A 8 45.16 -3.88 35.17
CA THR A 8 44.69 -3.83 36.58
C THR A 8 43.22 -3.50 36.99
N TRP A 9 42.47 -4.60 37.21
CA TRP A 9 41.61 -5.04 38.35
C TRP A 9 40.52 -4.18 39.06
N CYS A 10 39.40 -4.91 39.33
CA CYS A 10 38.20 -4.69 40.15
C CYS A 10 38.36 -4.07 41.56
N LEU A 11 37.30 -3.43 42.08
CA LEU A 11 36.44 -3.92 43.19
C LEU A 11 35.28 -2.96 43.57
N ILE A 12 34.07 -3.54 43.74
CA ILE A 12 33.08 -3.37 44.82
C ILE A 12 32.94 -2.00 45.53
N GLY A 13 31.70 -1.46 45.60
CA GLY A 13 31.32 -0.58 46.72
C GLY A 13 30.07 0.31 46.56
N LEU A 14 28.95 -0.21 47.04
CA LEU A 14 27.77 0.41 47.66
C LEU A 14 27.88 1.88 48.20
N VAL A 15 26.75 2.60 48.14
CA VAL A 15 26.20 3.66 49.07
C VAL A 15 26.09 5.11 48.56
N VAL A 16 24.87 5.42 48.05
CA VAL A 16 23.91 6.54 48.36
C VAL A 16 24.37 8.04 48.28
N PRO A 17 23.48 9.06 48.43
CA PRO A 17 23.08 9.99 47.37
C PRO A 17 23.46 11.47 47.68
N ALA A 18 23.35 12.37 46.71
CA ALA A 18 22.94 13.77 46.96
C ALA A 18 22.85 14.58 45.65
N LEU A 19 21.65 15.08 45.40
CA LEU A 19 21.34 16.50 45.16
C LEU A 19 22.45 17.38 44.57
N GLY A 20 22.12 17.98 43.42
CA GLY A 20 22.23 19.43 43.30
C GLY A 20 23.10 19.95 42.16
N CYS A 21 22.40 20.45 41.14
CA CYS A 21 22.72 21.62 40.33
C CYS A 21 24.00 21.59 39.47
N ALA A 22 23.80 21.59 38.15
CA ALA A 22 23.93 22.78 37.30
C ALA A 22 24.28 22.35 35.87
N ALA A 23 23.41 22.67 34.91
CA ALA A 23 23.87 22.87 33.55
C ALA A 23 24.75 24.14 33.52
N PRO A 24 25.75 24.19 32.64
CA PRO A 24 25.61 25.23 31.64
C PRO A 24 26.00 24.78 30.23
N CYS A 25 25.24 25.35 29.31
CA CYS A 25 25.48 25.53 27.88
C CYS A 25 26.97 25.50 27.52
N VAL A 26 27.37 24.55 26.67
CA VAL A 26 28.62 24.62 25.94
C VAL A 26 28.35 25.42 24.68
N ASP A 27 29.00 26.58 24.64
CA ASP A 27 29.18 27.51 23.52
C ASP A 27 29.99 26.83 22.40
N ASP A 28 29.37 26.61 21.24
CA ASP A 28 30.01 26.08 20.02
C ASP A 28 30.44 27.18 19.04
N GLY A 29 30.46 28.44 19.49
CA GLY A 29 31.19 29.51 18.82
C GLY A 29 30.58 30.01 17.51
N LEU A 30 29.28 29.81 17.28
CA LEU A 30 28.56 30.44 16.18
C LEU A 30 27.48 31.39 16.72
N LEU A 31 27.67 32.67 16.45
CA LEU A 31 26.79 33.78 16.80
C LEU A 31 25.38 33.56 16.23
N GLN A 32 24.40 33.22 17.08
CA GLN A 32 23.02 33.68 16.92
C GLN A 32 22.22 33.59 18.22
N GLU A 33 21.38 34.60 18.41
CA GLU A 33 20.82 35.02 19.69
C GLU A 33 19.55 34.25 20.06
N SER A 34 19.35 34.08 21.38
CA SER A 34 18.08 33.80 22.09
C SER A 34 17.45 32.39 22.01
N CYS A 35 17.76 31.57 23.03
CA CYS A 35 16.79 30.63 23.61
C CYS A 35 15.77 31.42 24.47
N PRO A 36 14.44 31.28 24.27
CA PRO A 36 13.46 31.96 25.11
C PRO A 36 13.19 31.20 26.41
N SER A 37 13.17 31.94 27.52
CA SER A 37 12.70 31.48 28.83
C SER A 37 11.19 31.63 28.97
N GLU A 38 10.56 30.56 29.42
CA GLU A 38 9.23 30.53 30.04
C GLU A 38 9.03 31.60 31.13
N LEU A 39 7.83 32.21 31.18
CA LEU A 39 6.89 32.24 32.31
C LEU A 39 5.98 33.49 32.31
N THR A 40 4.68 33.23 32.20
CA THR A 40 3.55 33.82 32.96
C THR A 40 3.42 35.34 33.13
N ALA A 41 2.24 35.85 32.76
CA ALA A 41 1.25 36.49 33.66
C ALA A 41 0.58 37.75 33.06
N ASN A 42 -0.73 37.61 32.88
CA ASN A 42 -1.81 38.48 33.34
C ASN A 42 -1.95 39.94 32.85
N ALA A 43 -3.19 40.19 32.41
CA ALA A 43 -4.03 41.38 32.60
C ALA A 43 -3.74 42.66 31.77
N ASP A 44 -4.72 42.92 30.89
CA ASP A 44 -5.57 44.12 30.82
C ASP A 44 -4.88 45.49 30.64
N ASP A 45 -5.11 46.10 29.47
CA ASP A 45 -5.66 47.46 29.37
C ASP A 45 -5.83 47.90 27.90
N GLY A 46 -7.06 48.26 27.54
CA GLY A 46 -7.34 49.59 27.00
C GLY A 46 -7.20 49.88 25.50
N ASP A 47 -8.37 49.87 24.84
CA ASP A 47 -8.99 51.07 24.24
C ASP A 47 -8.84 51.40 22.72
N ALA A 48 -10.03 51.74 22.20
CA ALA A 48 -10.40 52.60 21.08
C ALA A 48 -10.32 52.11 19.62
N GLY A 49 -11.52 51.87 19.04
CA GLY A 49 -11.73 51.87 17.59
C GLY A 49 -13.13 51.47 17.11
N SER A 50 -14.19 52.07 17.66
CA SER A 50 -15.57 51.97 17.15
C SER A 50 -15.76 52.79 15.86
N GLY A 51 -16.60 52.32 14.92
CA GLY A 51 -17.06 53.16 13.81
C GLY A 51 -17.79 52.43 12.68
N ASN A 52 -19.02 52.02 12.97
CA ASN A 52 -20.05 51.46 12.10
C ASN A 52 -20.58 52.42 10.99
N ASP A 53 -21.11 51.83 9.91
CA ASP A 53 -22.49 51.92 9.37
C ASP A 53 -22.67 52.19 7.85
N ASP A 54 -23.35 51.20 7.24
CA ASP A 54 -24.59 51.26 6.45
C ASP A 54 -24.72 51.79 5.01
N GLY A 55 -25.42 50.98 4.22
CA GLY A 55 -26.31 51.41 3.12
C GLY A 55 -26.37 50.43 1.94
N GLN A 56 -27.22 49.39 1.99
CA GLN A 56 -28.50 49.25 1.25
C GLN A 56 -28.40 49.20 -0.30
N GLN A 57 -29.23 48.51 -1.08
CA GLN A 57 -30.17 47.38 -1.03
C GLN A 57 -30.72 47.25 -2.49
N ASP A 58 -31.21 46.07 -2.85
CA ASP A 58 -32.33 45.79 -3.78
C ASP A 58 -32.23 45.85 -5.34
N THR A 59 -32.35 44.64 -5.91
CA THR A 59 -33.39 44.11 -6.86
C THR A 59 -33.55 44.57 -8.33
N ASP A 60 -33.65 43.51 -9.16
CA ASP A 60 -34.66 43.20 -10.21
C ASP A 60 -34.52 43.65 -11.70
N ALA A 61 -34.49 42.58 -12.53
CA ALA A 61 -35.34 42.27 -13.70
C ALA A 61 -35.19 42.98 -15.08
N GLN A 62 -34.85 42.12 -16.06
CA GLN A 62 -35.34 41.97 -17.45
C GLN A 62 -35.53 43.21 -18.36
N ASP A 63 -34.88 43.17 -19.55
CA ASP A 63 -35.51 43.59 -20.82
C ASP A 63 -34.88 42.88 -22.03
N GLY A 64 -35.68 42.57 -23.05
CA GLY A 64 -35.31 41.84 -24.27
C GLY A 64 -35.03 42.75 -25.47
N GLY A 65 -34.91 42.17 -26.67
CA GLY A 65 -35.00 42.92 -27.93
C GLY A 65 -34.07 42.45 -29.05
N ASP A 66 -34.70 41.91 -30.11
CA ASP A 66 -34.14 41.44 -31.38
C ASP A 66 -33.60 42.58 -32.28
N GLY A 67 -32.80 42.25 -33.31
CA GLY A 67 -32.56 43.17 -34.44
C GLY A 67 -31.40 42.83 -35.39
N ASP A 68 -31.74 42.18 -36.50
CA ASP A 68 -30.92 42.04 -37.73
C ASP A 68 -30.68 43.39 -38.45
N GLY A 69 -29.62 43.50 -39.26
CA GLY A 69 -29.58 44.46 -40.39
C GLY A 69 -28.22 45.02 -40.83
N ASP A 70 -27.64 44.35 -41.84
CA ASP A 70 -27.06 44.86 -43.10
C ASP A 70 -25.94 45.92 -43.19
N GLY A 71 -24.94 45.60 -44.02
CA GLY A 71 -24.00 46.53 -44.65
C GLY A 71 -23.19 45.87 -45.76
N SER A 72 -23.54 46.17 -47.02
CA SER A 72 -23.18 45.54 -48.28
C SER A 72 -21.96 46.14 -49.03
N ASP A 73 -21.60 45.45 -50.13
CA ASP A 73 -20.93 45.91 -51.37
C ASP A 73 -19.40 45.96 -51.42
N SER A 74 -18.69 45.58 -52.48
CA SER A 74 -18.94 45.00 -53.83
C SER A 74 -17.52 44.71 -54.38
N ALA A 75 -17.24 43.66 -55.16
CA ALA A 75 -17.39 43.68 -56.61
C ALA A 75 -17.19 42.29 -57.26
N SER A 76 -17.86 42.16 -58.40
CA SER A 76 -18.14 41.04 -59.30
C SER A 76 -17.20 40.93 -60.53
N ASP A 77 -17.08 39.70 -61.05
CA ASP A 77 -17.05 39.19 -62.46
C ASP A 77 -16.08 39.84 -63.50
N THR A 78 -15.53 39.20 -64.54
CA THR A 78 -15.86 38.08 -65.46
C THR A 78 -14.52 37.48 -66.01
N ASP A 79 -14.37 36.31 -66.64
CA ASP A 79 -14.90 35.77 -67.90
C ASP A 79 -14.66 34.24 -67.96
N GLY A 80 -15.55 33.51 -68.64
CA GLY A 80 -15.39 32.08 -68.96
C GLY A 80 -15.02 31.83 -70.42
N ASP A 81 -14.48 30.64 -70.72
CA ASP A 81 -14.70 29.95 -71.99
C ASP A 81 -14.40 28.44 -71.85
N GLY A 82 -15.23 27.61 -72.48
CA GLY A 82 -15.12 26.16 -72.51
C GLY A 82 -14.37 25.66 -73.74
N GLY A 83 -13.90 24.41 -73.69
CA GLY A 83 -13.30 23.77 -74.85
C GLY A 83 -13.03 22.29 -74.65
N THR A 84 -13.98 21.46 -75.09
CA THR A 84 -13.80 20.02 -75.30
C THR A 84 -12.84 19.75 -76.45
N GLY A 85 -11.85 18.87 -76.24
CA GLY A 85 -11.00 18.31 -77.28
C GLY A 85 -10.59 16.88 -76.92
N SER A 86 -11.18 15.92 -77.60
CA SER A 86 -10.85 14.49 -77.55
C SER A 86 -10.06 14.14 -78.81
N THR A 87 -8.94 13.42 -78.66
CA THR A 87 -8.46 12.32 -79.55
C THR A 87 -7.14 11.72 -79.05
N ASP A 88 -7.14 10.38 -78.97
CA ASP A 88 -6.09 9.38 -79.18
C ASP A 88 -4.97 9.26 -78.11
N GLY A 89 -4.96 8.23 -77.23
CA GLY A 89 -4.40 6.87 -77.46
C GLY A 89 -2.98 6.84 -76.87
N ASP A 90 -2.52 5.98 -75.95
CA ASP A 90 -2.75 4.57 -75.64
C ASP A 90 -2.21 4.26 -74.20
N ASP A 91 -2.66 3.14 -73.62
CA ASP A 91 -1.96 2.20 -72.70
C ASP A 91 -1.28 2.75 -71.42
N ASP A 92 -1.59 2.33 -70.18
CA ASP A 92 -1.80 0.97 -69.67
C ASP A 92 -2.74 0.96 -68.46
N ALA A 93 -3.55 -0.10 -68.41
CA ALA A 93 -4.34 -0.50 -67.26
C ALA A 93 -3.49 -1.26 -66.24
N ASP A 94 -3.70 -0.98 -64.95
CA ASP A 94 -3.99 -1.97 -63.90
C ASP A 94 -4.32 -1.14 -62.64
N GLY A 95 -5.48 -1.28 -62.00
CA GLY A 95 -6.06 -2.53 -61.54
C GLY A 95 -5.97 -2.47 -60.02
N GLY A 96 -7.10 -2.23 -59.35
CA GLY A 96 -7.13 -1.81 -57.95
C GLY A 96 -6.61 -2.83 -56.93
N SER A 97 -6.34 -2.32 -55.73
CA SER A 97 -6.46 -3.08 -54.48
C SER A 97 -6.94 -2.09 -53.42
N SER A 98 -8.16 -2.23 -52.88
CA SER A 98 -8.41 -2.87 -51.57
C SER A 98 -7.32 -2.61 -50.55
N GLY A 99 -7.72 -2.08 -49.39
CA GLY A 99 -6.83 -1.92 -48.23
C GLY A 99 -6.27 -3.28 -47.80
N GLU A 100 -5.09 -3.59 -48.33
CA GLU A 100 -4.21 -4.64 -47.81
C GLU A 100 -3.71 -4.20 -46.42
N PRO A 101 -3.61 -5.11 -45.45
CA PRO A 101 -2.84 -4.83 -44.24
C PRO A 101 -1.40 -4.50 -44.67
N VAL A 102 -0.79 -3.49 -44.05
CA VAL A 102 0.61 -3.16 -44.27
C VAL A 102 1.42 -4.43 -43.95
N ASP A 103 2.05 -5.02 -44.95
CA ASP A 103 2.89 -6.21 -44.80
C ASP A 103 4.09 -5.83 -43.93
N PRO A 104 4.26 -6.44 -42.73
CA PRO A 104 5.34 -6.09 -41.82
C PRO A 104 6.65 -6.71 -42.34
N GLY A 105 7.15 -6.24 -43.48
CA GLY A 105 8.56 -6.32 -43.94
C GLY A 105 9.32 -7.67 -43.97
N GLY A 106 8.82 -8.78 -43.43
CA GLY A 106 9.55 -10.01 -43.11
C GLY A 106 9.68 -10.27 -41.59
N PRO A 107 10.20 -11.42 -41.13
CA PRO A 107 10.16 -11.81 -39.72
C PRO A 107 11.24 -11.17 -38.83
N TRP A 108 12.20 -10.45 -39.40
CA TRP A 108 13.33 -9.87 -38.65
C TRP A 108 13.14 -8.37 -38.44
N CYS A 109 12.80 -7.97 -37.21
CA CYS A 109 12.51 -6.59 -36.85
C CYS A 109 13.63 -6.00 -35.99
N LEU A 110 13.88 -4.68 -36.12
CA LEU A 110 14.94 -3.98 -35.39
C LEU A 110 14.62 -3.92 -33.89
N ASP A 111 15.52 -4.40 -33.05
CA ASP A 111 15.48 -4.27 -31.59
C ASP A 111 16.34 -3.05 -31.22
N SER A 112 15.68 -1.93 -30.93
CA SER A 112 16.32 -0.61 -30.86
C SER A 112 16.91 -0.32 -29.48
N ASP A 113 16.25 -0.79 -28.42
CA ASP A 113 16.64 -0.57 -27.03
C ASP A 113 17.34 -1.78 -26.38
N GLY A 114 17.28 -2.96 -27.01
CA GLY A 114 18.05 -4.14 -26.67
C GLY A 114 17.36 -5.10 -25.71
N ASP A 115 16.03 -5.06 -25.60
CA ASP A 115 15.25 -5.95 -24.72
C ASP A 115 14.92 -7.32 -25.34
N GLY A 116 15.19 -7.48 -26.64
CA GLY A 116 14.93 -8.71 -27.40
C GLY A 116 13.58 -8.73 -28.13
N PHE A 117 12.82 -7.64 -28.10
CA PHE A 117 11.60 -7.42 -28.86
C PHE A 117 11.88 -6.47 -30.03
N GLY A 118 11.18 -6.68 -31.14
CA GLY A 118 11.47 -5.97 -32.39
C GLY A 118 10.38 -4.99 -32.79
N ASP A 119 10.78 -3.84 -33.32
CA ASP A 119 9.92 -2.77 -33.82
C ASP A 119 9.02 -3.29 -34.96
N PRO A 120 7.68 -3.37 -34.78
CA PRO A 120 6.76 -3.88 -35.79
C PRO A 120 6.72 -3.04 -37.07
N THR A 121 7.27 -1.83 -37.04
CA THR A 121 7.36 -0.91 -38.18
C THR A 121 8.69 -1.00 -38.93
N GLN A 122 9.69 -1.68 -38.38
CA GLN A 122 11.03 -1.82 -38.96
C GLN A 122 11.46 -3.29 -39.15
N CYS A 123 10.65 -4.03 -39.88
CA CYS A 123 10.89 -5.44 -40.20
C CYS A 123 11.49 -5.67 -41.60
N SER A 124 12.19 -6.80 -41.76
CA SER A 124 12.91 -7.21 -42.97
C SER A 124 12.91 -8.74 -43.17
N ASP A 125 13.03 -9.19 -44.43
CA ASP A 125 13.06 -10.62 -44.80
C ASP A 125 14.36 -11.35 -44.40
N GLU A 126 15.47 -10.61 -44.25
CA GLU A 126 16.79 -11.15 -43.96
C GLU A 126 17.32 -10.61 -42.63
N PRO A 127 17.97 -11.43 -41.79
CA PRO A 127 18.49 -10.97 -40.50
C PRO A 127 19.59 -9.93 -40.68
N GLY A 128 19.44 -8.79 -40.00
CA GLY A 128 20.41 -7.70 -39.94
C GLY A 128 21.12 -7.64 -38.58
N PRO A 129 22.19 -6.84 -38.45
CA PRO A 129 22.74 -6.51 -37.13
C PRO A 129 21.68 -5.79 -36.29
N GLY A 130 21.41 -6.29 -35.07
CA GLY A 130 20.43 -5.68 -34.16
C GLY A 130 18.97 -6.04 -34.45
N THR A 131 18.69 -7.06 -35.26
CA THR A 131 17.30 -7.51 -35.49
C THR A 131 16.98 -8.79 -34.72
N VAL A 132 15.74 -8.91 -34.25
CA VAL A 132 15.17 -10.10 -33.58
C VAL A 132 14.03 -10.70 -34.42
N GLU A 133 13.74 -11.99 -34.22
CA GLU A 133 12.71 -12.73 -34.99
C GLU A 133 11.31 -12.59 -34.36
N ASN A 134 10.90 -11.35 -34.08
CA ASN A 134 9.56 -11.00 -33.59
C ASN A 134 9.29 -9.51 -33.86
N ASP A 135 8.01 -9.13 -33.84
CA ASP A 135 7.48 -7.77 -34.03
C ASP A 135 6.75 -7.26 -32.75
N GLY A 136 7.19 -7.75 -31.59
CA GLY A 136 6.45 -7.65 -30.32
C GLY A 136 6.76 -6.42 -29.48
N ASP A 137 7.62 -5.51 -29.94
CA ASP A 137 8.00 -4.33 -29.16
C ASP A 137 6.86 -3.29 -29.16
N CYS A 138 6.57 -2.77 -27.97
CA CYS A 138 5.58 -1.71 -27.79
C CYS A 138 6.18 -0.35 -27.43
N ASN A 139 7.48 -0.28 -27.14
CA ASN A 139 8.19 0.95 -26.91
C ASN A 139 9.68 0.80 -27.25
N ASP A 140 10.03 1.00 -28.52
CA ASP A 140 11.39 0.84 -29.07
C ASP A 140 12.48 1.75 -28.46
N ASP A 141 12.12 2.61 -27.51
CA ASP A 141 13.01 3.54 -26.80
C ASP A 141 13.28 3.12 -25.34
N ASP A 142 12.62 2.07 -24.82
CA ASP A 142 12.64 1.69 -23.40
C ASP A 142 12.70 0.16 -23.19
N PRO A 143 13.89 -0.37 -22.81
CA PRO A 143 14.11 -1.81 -22.72
C PRO A 143 13.38 -2.50 -21.56
N ASN A 144 12.65 -1.72 -20.75
CA ASN A 144 11.82 -2.20 -19.66
C ASN A 144 10.33 -2.28 -20.06
N THR A 145 9.94 -1.89 -21.27
CA THR A 145 8.54 -1.84 -21.71
C THR A 145 8.27 -2.78 -22.88
N HIS A 146 8.00 -4.05 -22.57
CA HIS A 146 7.71 -5.08 -23.55
C HIS A 146 6.75 -6.14 -23.02
N PRO A 147 6.14 -6.97 -23.90
CA PRO A 147 5.38 -8.13 -23.45
C PRO A 147 6.27 -9.03 -22.57
N GLY A 148 5.84 -9.28 -21.34
CA GLY A 148 6.60 -10.10 -20.39
C GLY A 148 7.69 -9.36 -19.62
N ALA A 149 7.74 -8.02 -19.67
CA ALA A 149 8.57 -7.22 -18.77
C ALA A 149 8.18 -7.43 -17.30
N ALA A 150 6.87 -7.51 -17.02
CA ALA A 150 6.34 -7.77 -15.68
C ALA A 150 5.73 -9.19 -15.61
N GLU A 151 6.55 -10.22 -15.36
CA GLU A 151 6.10 -11.61 -15.42
C GLU A 151 5.14 -12.04 -14.30
N LEU A 152 5.00 -11.23 -13.24
CA LEU A 152 4.13 -11.50 -12.10
C LEU A 152 2.74 -10.88 -12.26
N GLU A 153 2.51 -10.06 -13.29
CA GLU A 153 1.19 -9.52 -13.60
C GLU A 153 0.18 -10.63 -13.99
N PRO A 154 -1.13 -10.44 -13.73
CA PRO A 154 -2.16 -11.41 -14.15
C PRO A 154 -2.20 -11.67 -15.66
N ASP A 155 -1.79 -10.68 -16.46
CA ASP A 155 -1.53 -10.83 -17.89
C ASP A 155 -0.05 -10.53 -18.17
N PRO A 156 0.84 -11.53 -18.08
CA PRO A 156 2.27 -11.34 -18.30
C PRO A 156 2.60 -11.14 -19.80
N THR A 157 1.60 -11.10 -20.68
CA THR A 157 1.80 -10.78 -22.11
C THR A 157 1.38 -9.36 -22.46
N ALA A 158 0.85 -8.61 -21.49
CA ALA A 158 0.56 -7.21 -21.65
C ALA A 158 1.86 -6.41 -21.82
N CYS A 159 1.76 -5.32 -22.58
CA CYS A 159 2.83 -4.34 -22.73
C CYS A 159 2.92 -3.44 -21.51
N THR A 160 3.50 -3.96 -20.43
CA THR A 160 3.74 -3.23 -19.18
C THR A 160 5.18 -2.75 -19.14
N THR A 161 5.45 -1.72 -18.34
CA THR A 161 6.81 -1.28 -18.01
C THR A 161 7.18 -1.90 -16.67
N ASP A 162 8.32 -2.57 -16.53
CA ASP A 162 8.88 -2.98 -15.22
C ASP A 162 10.21 -2.25 -15.01
N THR A 163 10.15 -1.08 -14.39
CA THR A 163 11.32 -0.19 -14.33
C THR A 163 12.41 -0.69 -13.37
N ASP A 164 12.05 -1.46 -12.33
CA ASP A 164 12.97 -1.87 -11.28
C ASP A 164 13.27 -3.38 -11.23
N GLY A 165 12.59 -4.17 -12.06
CA GLY A 165 12.84 -5.58 -12.29
C GLY A 165 12.35 -6.48 -11.17
N ASP A 166 11.32 -6.07 -10.43
CA ASP A 166 10.68 -6.91 -9.41
C ASP A 166 9.61 -7.87 -9.96
N GLY A 167 9.35 -7.77 -11.27
CA GLY A 167 8.41 -8.60 -12.01
C GLY A 167 6.99 -8.04 -12.05
N TRP A 168 6.72 -6.86 -11.49
CA TRP A 168 5.42 -6.18 -11.56
C TRP A 168 5.49 -4.91 -12.38
N GLY A 169 4.39 -4.59 -13.07
CA GLY A 169 4.38 -3.50 -14.02
C GLY A 169 4.04 -2.17 -13.36
N ASP A 170 4.71 -1.09 -13.75
CA ASP A 170 4.44 0.27 -13.31
C ASP A 170 2.93 0.61 -13.43
N ALA A 171 2.32 1.03 -12.33
CA ALA A 171 0.91 1.44 -12.24
C ALA A 171 0.64 2.75 -12.99
N LYS A 172 1.72 3.48 -13.33
CA LYS A 172 1.67 4.69 -14.15
C LYS A 172 2.80 4.69 -15.16
N PRO A 173 2.71 3.84 -16.19
CA PRO A 173 3.75 3.72 -17.18
C PRO A 173 3.65 4.87 -18.19
N TRP A 174 4.54 4.87 -19.18
CA TRP A 174 4.50 5.80 -20.30
C TRP A 174 3.16 5.72 -21.08
N PRO A 175 2.65 6.84 -21.65
CA PRO A 175 1.42 6.83 -22.44
C PRO A 175 1.45 5.93 -23.68
N GLY A 176 0.89 4.73 -23.56
CA GLY A 176 0.83 3.73 -24.63
C GLY A 176 1.10 2.32 -24.12
N ALA A 177 1.80 2.20 -22.99
CA ALA A 177 1.87 0.97 -22.21
C ALA A 177 0.58 0.72 -21.42
N VAL A 178 0.34 -0.55 -21.10
CA VAL A 178 -0.69 -1.02 -20.18
C VAL A 178 -0.21 -0.74 -18.77
N ALA A 179 -1.03 -0.07 -17.96
CA ALA A 179 -0.74 0.12 -16.54
C ALA A 179 -0.71 -1.23 -15.83
N GLY A 180 0.38 -1.50 -15.11
CA GLY A 180 0.50 -2.66 -14.24
C GLY A 180 0.03 -2.35 -12.82
N SER A 181 0.50 -3.15 -11.88
CA SER A 181 0.07 -3.20 -10.49
C SER A 181 1.09 -2.59 -9.52
N ASP A 182 2.34 -2.34 -9.94
CA ASP A 182 3.39 -1.79 -9.10
C ASP A 182 3.34 -0.25 -8.96
N CYS A 183 3.25 0.20 -7.72
CA CYS A 183 3.16 1.62 -7.40
C CYS A 183 4.52 2.27 -7.15
N TRP A 184 5.61 1.50 -7.08
CA TRP A 184 6.95 2.00 -6.76
C TRP A 184 7.98 1.56 -7.81
N PRO A 185 7.92 2.14 -9.03
CA PRO A 185 8.69 1.69 -10.20
C PRO A 185 10.22 1.87 -10.10
N GLU A 186 10.75 2.28 -8.96
CA GLU A 186 12.20 2.42 -8.74
C GLU A 186 12.64 1.67 -7.47
N GLN A 187 11.75 0.90 -6.84
CA GLN A 187 12.00 0.22 -5.57
C GLN A 187 11.56 -1.25 -5.64
N PRO A 188 12.45 -2.18 -6.06
CA PRO A 188 12.09 -3.58 -6.29
C PRO A 188 11.68 -4.36 -5.03
N ALA A 189 11.79 -3.72 -3.86
CA ALA A 189 11.36 -4.24 -2.58
C ALA A 189 9.93 -3.80 -2.20
N LEU A 190 9.28 -3.00 -3.05
CA LEU A 190 7.96 -2.39 -2.86
C LEU A 190 7.03 -2.64 -4.07
N SER A 191 6.92 -3.90 -4.45
CA SER A 191 6.01 -4.47 -5.44
C SER A 191 4.69 -4.99 -4.85
N PRO A 192 3.65 -5.33 -5.62
CA PRO A 192 2.48 -6.07 -5.12
C PRO A 192 2.78 -7.42 -4.45
N SER A 193 3.93 -8.04 -4.73
CA SER A 193 4.39 -9.26 -4.04
C SER A 193 5.18 -8.97 -2.75
N THR A 194 5.53 -7.72 -2.46
CA THR A 194 6.37 -7.32 -1.32
C THR A 194 5.76 -6.21 -0.45
N VAL A 195 4.94 -5.34 -1.03
CA VAL A 195 4.00 -4.41 -0.40
C VAL A 195 2.83 -5.22 0.08
N LEU A 196 2.94 -5.71 1.31
CA LEU A 196 1.84 -5.61 2.26
C LEU A 196 2.27 -4.85 3.50
N PRO A 197 1.34 -4.14 4.15
CA PRO A 197 1.62 -3.69 5.49
C PRO A 197 1.82 -4.93 6.38
N GLY A 198 3.08 -5.27 6.63
CA GLY A 198 3.52 -6.14 7.70
C GLY A 198 3.16 -5.57 9.06
N SER A 199 2.90 -4.27 9.15
CA SER A 199 2.12 -3.63 10.21
C SER A 199 1.58 -2.27 9.76
N VAL A 200 0.53 -1.81 10.44
CA VAL A 200 0.09 -0.40 10.43
C VAL A 200 0.16 0.08 11.87
N ASP A 201 1.07 0.99 12.16
CA ASP A 201 1.37 1.41 13.54
C ASP A 201 1.65 2.91 13.61
N ASN A 202 1.67 3.45 14.82
CA ASN A 202 2.20 4.76 15.08
C ASN A 202 3.72 4.68 14.99
N GLY A 203 4.26 5.00 13.82
CA GLY A 203 5.69 5.01 13.56
C GLY A 203 6.44 5.99 14.49
N PRO A 204 7.77 6.06 14.37
CA PRO A 204 8.58 6.89 15.27
C PRO A 204 8.25 8.40 15.20
N LEU A 205 7.53 8.87 14.18
CA LEU A 205 7.19 10.28 13.96
C LEU A 205 5.72 10.51 13.54
N GLU A 206 5.06 9.55 12.89
CA GLU A 206 3.68 9.63 12.37
C GLU A 206 3.09 8.23 12.12
N ASP A 207 1.80 8.13 11.81
CA ASP A 207 1.13 6.86 11.49
C ASP A 207 1.64 6.33 10.15
N VAL A 208 2.06 5.05 10.10
CA VAL A 208 2.71 4.47 8.92
C VAL A 208 2.14 3.09 8.59
N ALA A 209 2.20 2.77 7.30
CA ALA A 209 2.21 1.38 6.84
C ALA A 209 3.67 0.95 6.66
N ALA A 210 4.03 -0.23 7.15
CA ALA A 210 5.38 -0.77 7.07
C ALA A 210 5.38 -2.23 6.59
N THR A 211 6.36 -2.63 5.78
CA THR A 211 6.62 -4.04 5.47
C THR A 211 7.38 -4.71 6.62
N LEU A 212 7.29 -6.04 6.71
CA LEU A 212 7.99 -6.85 7.70
C LEU A 212 8.95 -7.83 7.01
N ASP A 213 10.24 -7.77 7.35
CA ASP A 213 11.22 -8.80 7.04
C ASP A 213 11.04 -9.98 8.03
N GLU A 214 10.55 -11.11 7.52
CA GLU A 214 10.28 -12.32 8.31
C GLU A 214 11.53 -13.07 8.78
N LEU A 215 12.72 -12.70 8.32
CA LEU A 215 13.99 -13.30 8.71
C LEU A 215 14.68 -12.50 9.82
N SER A 216 14.48 -11.18 9.86
CA SER A 216 15.11 -10.29 10.84
C SER A 216 14.14 -9.63 11.83
N ALA A 217 12.83 -9.71 11.58
CA ALA A 217 11.79 -8.91 12.22
C ALA A 217 11.95 -7.39 12.00
N THR A 218 12.63 -6.96 10.93
CA THR A 218 12.80 -5.54 10.63
C THR A 218 11.57 -4.98 9.92
N LEU A 219 11.13 -3.80 10.34
CA LEU A 219 10.06 -3.03 9.74
C LEU A 219 10.63 -1.91 8.87
N SER A 220 10.11 -1.80 7.64
CA SER A 220 10.47 -0.75 6.69
C SER A 220 9.24 0.06 6.34
N VAL A 221 9.28 1.37 6.58
CA VAL A 221 8.15 2.27 6.30
C VAL A 221 7.92 2.33 4.78
N VAL A 222 6.69 2.05 4.37
CA VAL A 222 6.23 2.12 2.98
C VAL A 222 5.65 3.50 2.69
N ALA A 223 4.74 3.95 3.54
CA ALA A 223 4.08 5.24 3.39
C ALA A 223 3.57 5.77 4.73
N PRO A 224 3.61 7.09 4.96
CA PRO A 224 2.83 7.72 6.01
C PRO A 224 1.34 7.70 5.65
N ILE A 225 0.48 7.65 6.66
CA ILE A 225 -0.97 7.62 6.52
C ILE A 225 -1.54 8.91 7.13
N ASP A 226 -2.24 9.71 6.32
CA ASP A 226 -3.05 10.82 6.80
C ASP A 226 -4.28 10.24 7.50
N THR A 227 -4.31 10.40 8.81
CA THR A 227 -5.43 9.97 9.65
C THR A 227 -6.10 11.21 10.24
N PRO A 228 -7.45 11.29 10.18
CA PRO A 228 -8.16 12.51 10.59
C PRO A 228 -8.11 12.80 12.11
N LEU A 229 -7.39 12.01 12.91
CA LEU A 229 -7.37 12.11 14.37
C LEU A 229 -5.95 11.93 14.93
N TYR A 230 -5.54 12.84 15.84
CA TYR A 230 -4.36 12.63 16.68
C TYR A 230 -4.63 11.50 17.68
N GLY A 231 -4.16 10.30 17.39
CA GLY A 231 -4.31 9.12 18.26
C GLY A 231 -4.79 7.89 17.49
N TRP A 232 -4.01 7.44 16.53
CA TRP A 232 -4.27 6.19 15.83
C TRP A 232 -3.92 4.99 16.73
N ASN A 233 -4.80 4.01 16.81
CA ASN A 233 -4.55 2.76 17.53
C ASN A 233 -5.15 1.59 16.77
N VAL A 234 -4.30 0.85 16.06
CA VAL A 234 -4.70 -0.26 15.19
C VAL A 234 -4.40 -1.60 15.85
N THR A 235 -5.45 -2.39 16.00
CA THR A 235 -5.39 -3.70 16.66
C THR A 235 -5.52 -4.86 15.69
N GLY A 236 -5.90 -4.60 14.43
CA GLY A 236 -6.03 -5.64 13.42
C GLY A 236 -5.92 -5.06 12.03
N THR A 237 -5.32 -5.83 11.13
CA THR A 237 -5.10 -5.43 9.74
C THR A 237 -5.39 -6.62 8.86
N ALA A 238 -6.06 -6.40 7.73
CA ALA A 238 -6.31 -7.44 6.75
C ALA A 238 -6.20 -6.87 5.35
N MET A 239 -5.70 -7.67 4.43
CA MET A 239 -5.79 -7.37 3.01
C MET A 239 -6.85 -8.25 2.35
N ARG A 240 -7.56 -7.64 1.40
CA ARG A 240 -8.42 -8.29 0.42
C ARG A 240 -7.65 -8.54 -0.87
N ASP A 241 -8.02 -9.57 -1.63
CA ASP A 241 -7.36 -9.98 -2.88
C ASP A 241 -7.25 -8.88 -3.97
N ASP A 242 -8.06 -7.81 -3.87
CA ASP A 242 -8.00 -6.65 -4.77
C ASP A 242 -6.94 -5.60 -4.36
N GLY A 243 -6.06 -5.93 -3.42
CA GLY A 243 -5.04 -5.01 -2.90
C GLY A 243 -5.57 -4.02 -1.85
N SER A 244 -6.85 -4.07 -1.49
CA SER A 244 -7.39 -3.15 -0.48
C SER A 244 -6.97 -3.57 0.93
N VAL A 245 -6.41 -2.62 1.68
CA VAL A 245 -6.06 -2.80 3.09
C VAL A 245 -7.20 -2.31 3.98
N PHE A 246 -7.55 -3.11 4.98
CA PHE A 246 -8.48 -2.77 6.04
C PHE A 246 -7.79 -2.80 7.38
N VAL A 247 -8.07 -1.81 8.22
CA VAL A 247 -7.54 -1.71 9.59
C VAL A 247 -8.67 -1.53 10.58
N VAL A 248 -8.50 -2.10 11.76
CA VAL A 248 -9.37 -1.93 12.91
C VAL A 248 -8.81 -0.78 13.72
N GLU A 249 -9.46 0.38 13.67
CA GLU A 249 -9.02 1.56 14.42
C GLU A 249 -9.93 1.74 15.64
N THR A 250 -9.34 1.59 16.83
CA THR A 250 -10.09 1.40 18.07
C THR A 250 -10.57 2.71 18.69
N LEU A 251 -9.93 3.86 18.38
CA LEU A 251 -10.27 5.14 18.99
C LEU A 251 -11.45 5.85 18.31
N SER A 252 -11.57 5.77 16.98
CA SER A 252 -12.78 6.24 16.26
C SER A 252 -13.88 5.19 16.19
N GLY A 253 -13.62 3.96 16.61
CA GLY A 253 -14.67 2.95 16.76
C GLY A 253 -15.12 2.35 15.41
N THR A 254 -14.24 2.31 14.41
CA THR A 254 -14.58 1.82 13.07
C THR A 254 -13.47 0.96 12.46
N ILE A 255 -13.88 0.07 11.56
CA ILE A 255 -12.95 -0.49 10.58
C ILE A 255 -12.78 0.56 9.46
N ARG A 256 -11.54 0.78 9.02
CA ARG A 256 -11.20 1.72 7.95
C ARG A 256 -10.59 0.97 6.79
N ARG A 257 -10.91 1.38 5.57
CA ARG A 257 -10.16 1.03 4.37
C ARG A 257 -9.06 2.07 4.15
N LEU A 258 -7.83 1.63 3.95
CA LEU A 258 -6.73 2.51 3.58
C LEU A 258 -6.73 2.67 2.06
N ASP A 259 -6.51 3.90 1.61
CA ASP A 259 -6.41 4.28 0.20
C ASP A 259 -5.06 4.93 -0.04
N TYR A 260 -4.21 4.20 -0.75
CA TYR A 260 -2.87 4.63 -1.14
C TYR A 260 -2.83 5.27 -2.53
N GLY A 261 -3.94 5.25 -3.28
CA GLY A 261 -4.00 5.76 -4.66
C GLY A 261 -3.49 7.20 -4.84
N PRO A 262 -3.71 8.11 -3.88
CA PRO A 262 -3.09 9.42 -3.89
C PRO A 262 -1.54 9.40 -3.78
N VAL A 263 -0.96 8.53 -2.95
CA VAL A 263 0.50 8.37 -2.85
C VAL A 263 1.03 7.81 -4.16
N CYS A 264 0.36 6.80 -4.70
CA CYS A 264 0.72 6.13 -5.95
C CYS A 264 0.68 7.06 -7.17
N ASN A 265 -0.12 8.14 -7.12
CA ASN A 265 -0.23 9.09 -8.24
C ASN A 265 0.70 10.32 -8.09
N GLY A 266 1.46 10.41 -6.98
CA GLY A 266 2.41 11.47 -6.68
C GLY A 266 1.78 12.84 -6.42
N THR A 267 0.48 12.90 -6.09
CA THR A 267 -0.21 14.17 -5.84
C THR A 267 -0.30 14.56 -4.37
N ASN A 268 0.00 13.63 -3.46
CA ASN A 268 0.16 13.91 -2.03
C ASN A 268 1.27 13.05 -1.41
N ASP A 269 1.80 13.52 -0.28
CA ASP A 269 2.89 12.86 0.45
C ASP A 269 2.40 11.73 1.38
N GLU A 270 1.08 11.57 1.57
CA GLU A 270 0.48 10.67 2.58
C GLU A 270 -0.71 9.86 2.01
N GLY A 271 -0.88 8.61 2.47
CA GLY A 271 -2.07 7.79 2.20
C GLY A 271 -3.31 8.34 2.90
N SER A 272 -4.51 7.90 2.54
CA SER A 272 -5.74 8.31 3.25
C SER A 272 -6.50 7.12 3.79
N SER A 273 -7.48 7.36 4.66
CA SER A 273 -8.33 6.29 5.21
C SER A 273 -9.82 6.65 5.22
N THR A 274 -10.65 5.69 4.81
CA THR A 274 -12.11 5.82 4.77
C THR A 274 -12.75 4.86 5.76
N ALA A 275 -13.56 5.39 6.69
CA ALA A 275 -14.32 4.58 7.64
C ALA A 275 -15.46 3.82 6.94
N LEU A 276 -15.68 2.57 7.35
CA LEU A 276 -16.86 1.80 6.98
C LEU A 276 -18.11 2.39 7.66
N ALA A 277 -19.28 2.19 7.04
CA ALA A 277 -20.49 2.93 7.41
C ALA A 277 -21.17 2.43 8.71
N ALA A 278 -20.97 1.18 9.09
CA ALA A 278 -21.58 0.60 10.28
C ALA A 278 -20.66 0.76 11.50
N GLU A 279 -21.22 1.28 12.59
CA GLU A 279 -20.57 1.27 13.89
C GLU A 279 -20.62 -0.16 14.46
N ILE A 280 -19.44 -0.77 14.57
CA ILE A 280 -19.22 -1.96 15.40
C ILE A 280 -18.48 -1.46 16.65
N ASP A 281 -18.69 -2.10 17.80
CA ASP A 281 -17.80 -1.88 18.95
C ASP A 281 -16.44 -2.52 18.64
N VAL A 282 -15.62 -1.81 17.87
CA VAL A 282 -14.32 -2.32 17.41
C VAL A 282 -13.25 -2.21 18.50
N ALA A 283 -13.56 -1.59 19.65
CA ALA A 283 -12.61 -1.42 20.75
C ALA A 283 -12.10 -2.77 21.30
N SER A 284 -12.85 -3.85 21.07
CA SER A 284 -12.49 -5.22 21.44
C SER A 284 -12.08 -6.10 20.25
N ILE A 285 -12.06 -5.56 19.03
CA ILE A 285 -11.62 -6.34 17.88
C ILE A 285 -10.09 -6.43 17.87
N CYS A 286 -9.57 -7.65 17.96
CA CYS A 286 -8.12 -7.91 17.99
C CYS A 286 -7.60 -8.62 16.75
N GLY A 287 -8.45 -9.24 15.94
CA GLY A 287 -8.04 -9.92 14.71
C GLY A 287 -8.97 -9.61 13.55
N LEU A 288 -8.40 -9.41 12.36
CA LEU A 288 -9.11 -9.21 11.10
C LEU A 288 -8.45 -10.05 10.01
N SER A 289 -9.23 -10.72 9.17
CA SER A 289 -8.70 -11.48 8.03
C SER A 289 -9.76 -11.64 6.94
N PHE A 290 -9.33 -11.95 5.71
CA PHE A 290 -10.21 -12.34 4.61
C PHE A 290 -10.03 -13.83 4.28
N ASP A 291 -11.11 -14.50 3.92
CA ASP A 291 -11.04 -15.82 3.29
C ASP A 291 -11.03 -15.75 1.76
N ASP A 292 -10.82 -16.90 1.13
CA ASP A 292 -10.78 -17.12 -0.33
C ASP A 292 -12.12 -16.85 -1.04
N GLU A 293 -13.21 -16.68 -0.28
CA GLU A 293 -14.54 -16.34 -0.77
C GLU A 293 -14.87 -14.85 -0.53
N ASP A 294 -13.86 -14.03 -0.21
CA ASP A 294 -13.99 -12.59 0.02
C ASP A 294 -14.87 -12.23 1.24
N HIS A 295 -14.86 -13.09 2.25
CA HIS A 295 -15.50 -12.78 3.51
C HIS A 295 -14.52 -12.18 4.51
N MET A 296 -14.86 -11.00 5.03
CA MET A 296 -14.15 -10.39 6.14
C MET A 296 -14.55 -11.06 7.46
N TRP A 297 -13.58 -11.63 8.16
CA TRP A 297 -13.72 -12.24 9.47
C TRP A 297 -13.00 -11.42 10.52
N ALA A 298 -13.61 -11.30 11.70
CA ALA A 298 -13.03 -10.59 12.83
C ALA A 298 -13.28 -11.34 14.14
N ILE A 299 -12.45 -11.06 15.15
CA ILE A 299 -12.62 -11.58 16.51
C ILE A 299 -12.96 -10.44 17.44
N ASP A 300 -14.10 -10.52 18.12
CA ASP A 300 -14.43 -9.66 19.26
C ASP A 300 -13.99 -10.37 20.54
N ALA A 301 -12.91 -9.88 21.14
CA ALA A 301 -12.32 -10.43 22.37
C ALA A 301 -13.25 -10.26 23.58
N ALA A 302 -13.96 -9.15 23.69
CA ALA A 302 -14.80 -8.87 24.85
C ALA A 302 -16.03 -9.80 24.89
N GLN A 303 -16.49 -10.24 23.72
CA GLN A 303 -17.62 -11.16 23.60
C GLN A 303 -17.22 -12.62 23.38
N ASP A 304 -15.93 -12.93 23.25
CA ASP A 304 -15.42 -14.22 22.79
C ASP A 304 -16.14 -14.69 21.53
N THR A 305 -16.26 -13.86 20.49
CA THR A 305 -17.02 -14.24 19.28
C THR A 305 -16.25 -14.03 17.98
N LEU A 306 -16.47 -14.94 17.04
CA LEU A 306 -16.12 -14.80 15.63
C LEU A 306 -17.24 -14.05 14.92
N LEU A 307 -16.88 -12.96 14.25
CA LEU A 307 -17.76 -12.12 13.45
C LEU A 307 -17.47 -12.32 11.96
N LYS A 308 -18.52 -12.40 11.15
CA LYS A 308 -18.44 -12.21 9.70
C LYS A 308 -18.97 -10.82 9.39
N ILE A 309 -18.17 -9.98 8.75
CA ILE A 309 -18.48 -8.57 8.49
C ILE A 309 -18.61 -8.36 6.99
N ASN A 310 -19.54 -7.49 6.59
CA ASN A 310 -19.63 -7.06 5.21
C ASN A 310 -18.53 -6.01 4.91
N PRO A 311 -17.60 -6.28 4.00
CA PRO A 311 -16.42 -5.42 3.78
C PRO A 311 -16.74 -4.06 3.12
N VAL A 312 -17.98 -3.85 2.66
CA VAL A 312 -18.42 -2.58 2.03
C VAL A 312 -19.19 -1.71 3.00
N THR A 313 -20.04 -2.32 3.83
CA THR A 313 -20.94 -1.60 4.74
C THR A 313 -20.47 -1.61 6.18
N GLY A 314 -19.60 -2.54 6.56
CA GLY A 314 -19.24 -2.83 7.95
C GLY A 314 -20.31 -3.60 8.73
N ALA A 315 -21.42 -4.02 8.12
CA ALA A 315 -22.48 -4.70 8.84
C ALA A 315 -22.07 -6.12 9.29
N VAL A 316 -22.36 -6.48 10.53
CA VAL A 316 -22.17 -7.86 11.03
C VAL A 316 -23.21 -8.79 10.39
N LEU A 317 -22.74 -9.76 9.61
CA LEU A 317 -23.55 -10.74 8.88
C LEU A 317 -23.76 -12.04 9.68
N GLN A 318 -22.78 -12.40 10.51
CA GLN A 318 -22.80 -13.60 11.34
C GLN A 318 -22.00 -13.34 12.61
N GLN A 319 -22.44 -13.91 13.73
CA GLN A 319 -21.74 -13.91 15.00
C GLN A 319 -21.84 -15.30 15.64
N VAL A 320 -20.71 -15.88 16.02
CA VAL A 320 -20.62 -17.22 16.63
C VAL A 320 -19.70 -17.15 17.85
N GLY A 321 -20.14 -17.70 18.98
CA GLY A 321 -19.32 -17.75 20.20
C GLY A 321 -18.16 -18.74 20.08
N LEU A 322 -16.99 -18.32 20.53
CA LEU A 322 -15.76 -19.10 20.55
C LEU A 322 -15.70 -19.99 21.78
N SER A 323 -15.39 -21.27 21.57
CA SER A 323 -15.26 -22.24 22.65
C SER A 323 -14.08 -23.18 22.47
N SER A 324 -13.71 -23.87 23.54
CA SER A 324 -12.70 -24.92 23.57
C SER A 324 -13.17 -26.03 24.50
N GLY A 325 -13.47 -27.20 23.94
CA GLY A 325 -14.08 -28.31 24.68
C GLY A 325 -15.48 -27.95 25.19
N GLY A 326 -16.20 -27.06 24.50
CA GLY A 326 -17.53 -26.57 24.91
C GLY A 326 -17.53 -25.54 26.07
N ALA A 327 -16.37 -25.07 26.51
CA ALA A 327 -16.25 -23.94 27.44
C ALA A 327 -15.87 -22.65 26.68
N PRO A 328 -16.32 -21.45 27.11
CA PRO A 328 -15.88 -20.18 26.52
C PRO A 328 -14.36 -20.01 26.57
N LEU A 329 -13.81 -19.31 25.58
CA LEU A 329 -12.37 -19.21 25.36
C LEU A 329 -11.66 -18.16 26.25
N ASP A 330 -12.39 -17.13 26.72
CA ASP A 330 -11.89 -16.02 27.55
C ASP A 330 -10.65 -15.34 26.93
N LEU A 331 -10.87 -14.69 25.78
CA LEU A 331 -9.87 -13.97 25.01
C LEU A 331 -9.62 -12.58 25.63
N ALA A 332 -8.35 -12.25 25.81
CA ALA A 332 -7.93 -10.89 26.16
C ALA A 332 -7.47 -10.13 24.92
N ASP A 333 -6.47 -10.69 24.24
CA ASP A 333 -5.85 -10.16 23.05
C ASP A 333 -5.60 -11.33 22.08
N CYS A 334 -5.69 -11.03 20.79
CA CYS A 334 -5.65 -12.04 19.76
C CYS A 334 -5.20 -11.50 18.42
N GLY A 335 -4.93 -12.40 17.48
CA GLY A 335 -4.80 -12.09 16.06
C GLY A 335 -5.52 -13.14 15.24
N LEU A 336 -5.88 -12.81 13.99
CA LEU A 336 -6.58 -13.72 13.09
C LEU A 336 -5.88 -13.76 11.73
N ALA A 337 -5.63 -14.95 11.22
CA ALA A 337 -5.09 -15.18 9.88
C ALA A 337 -5.87 -16.27 9.13
N TRP A 338 -5.84 -16.21 7.81
CA TRP A 338 -6.39 -17.24 6.94
C TRP A 338 -5.26 -18.14 6.41
N ASP A 339 -5.38 -19.44 6.65
CA ASP A 339 -4.54 -20.45 6.01
C ASP A 339 -5.25 -20.90 4.73
N CYS A 340 -4.81 -20.29 3.64
CA CYS A 340 -5.34 -20.46 2.30
C CYS A 340 -5.04 -21.83 1.67
N HIS A 341 -4.04 -22.58 2.16
CA HIS A 341 -3.77 -23.93 1.66
C HIS A 341 -4.79 -24.96 2.14
N THR A 342 -5.35 -24.75 3.32
CA THR A 342 -6.25 -25.72 3.97
C THR A 342 -7.66 -25.19 4.18
N GLY A 343 -7.89 -23.89 3.97
CA GLY A 343 -9.19 -23.25 4.08
C GLY A 343 -9.67 -23.10 5.53
N ARG A 344 -8.76 -22.71 6.44
CA ARG A 344 -9.04 -22.58 7.87
C ARG A 344 -8.62 -21.23 8.44
N LEU A 345 -9.30 -20.81 9.50
CA LEU A 345 -8.92 -19.65 10.29
C LEU A 345 -7.96 -20.05 11.41
N LEU A 346 -6.85 -19.31 11.51
CA LEU A 346 -5.85 -19.39 12.55
C LEU A 346 -6.04 -18.23 13.54
N LEU A 347 -6.23 -18.55 14.80
CA LEU A 347 -6.39 -17.63 15.91
C LEU A 347 -5.16 -17.69 16.82
N ALA A 348 -4.44 -16.60 16.93
CA ALA A 348 -3.41 -16.44 17.96
C ALA A 348 -4.09 -15.98 19.26
N HIS A 349 -4.01 -16.77 20.32
CA HIS A 349 -4.50 -16.42 21.65
C HIS A 349 -3.31 -15.96 22.50
N ALA A 350 -3.15 -14.65 22.63
CA ALA A 350 -1.95 -14.03 23.15
C ALA A 350 -1.64 -14.45 24.61
N SER A 351 -2.60 -14.27 25.51
CA SER A 351 -2.43 -14.58 26.95
C SER A 351 -2.17 -16.07 27.22
N ALA A 352 -2.61 -16.95 26.33
CA ALA A 352 -2.42 -18.39 26.43
C ALA A 352 -1.18 -18.90 25.69
N GLY A 353 -0.54 -18.08 24.85
CA GLY A 353 0.57 -18.49 23.98
C GLY A 353 0.19 -19.64 23.05
N GLN A 354 -1.01 -19.58 22.46
CA GLN A 354 -1.60 -20.69 21.70
C GLN A 354 -2.05 -20.25 20.32
N LEU A 355 -1.62 -20.99 19.30
CA LEU A 355 -2.18 -20.91 17.97
C LEU A 355 -3.30 -21.96 17.85
N ARG A 356 -4.48 -21.52 17.45
CA ARG A 356 -5.71 -22.33 17.41
C ARG A 356 -6.34 -22.30 16.02
N GLU A 357 -6.92 -23.43 15.61
CA GLU A 357 -7.83 -23.48 14.48
C GLU A 357 -9.23 -23.10 14.96
N VAL A 358 -9.99 -22.36 14.15
CA VAL A 358 -11.38 -21.97 14.45
C VAL A 358 -12.35 -22.58 13.45
N ASP A 359 -13.33 -23.35 13.93
CA ASP A 359 -14.47 -23.79 13.13
C ASP A 359 -15.44 -22.62 12.91
N ARG A 360 -15.53 -22.14 11.66
CA ARG A 360 -16.35 -20.97 11.27
C ARG A 360 -17.86 -21.13 11.50
N THR A 361 -18.33 -22.37 11.65
CA THR A 361 -19.77 -22.66 11.80
C THR A 361 -20.17 -22.75 13.26
N THR A 362 -19.34 -23.40 14.07
CA THR A 362 -19.65 -23.71 15.47
C THR A 362 -18.92 -22.81 16.47
N GLY A 363 -17.81 -22.19 16.06
CA GLY A 363 -16.91 -21.41 16.92
C GLY A 363 -16.02 -22.27 17.81
N GLU A 364 -16.06 -23.60 17.68
CA GLU A 364 -15.17 -24.47 18.44
C GLU A 364 -13.73 -24.29 17.94
N THR A 365 -12.80 -24.18 18.89
CA THR A 365 -11.38 -23.98 18.63
C THR A 365 -10.54 -25.17 19.07
N THR A 366 -9.49 -25.47 18.31
CA THR A 366 -8.54 -26.53 18.64
C THR A 366 -7.11 -26.01 18.62
N VAL A 367 -6.33 -26.30 19.66
CA VAL A 367 -4.92 -25.90 19.73
C VAL A 367 -4.11 -26.66 18.68
N ILE A 368 -3.40 -25.93 17.82
CA ILE A 368 -2.48 -26.47 16.80
C ILE A 368 -1.04 -26.40 17.31
N ALA A 369 -0.65 -25.27 17.90
CA ALA A 369 0.72 -25.02 18.35
C ALA A 369 0.75 -24.07 19.55
N THR A 370 1.91 -23.94 20.18
CA THR A 370 2.17 -23.01 21.28
C THR A 370 3.40 -22.17 21.00
N TYR A 371 3.39 -20.92 21.47
CA TYR A 371 4.46 -19.95 21.33
C TYR A 371 4.66 -19.19 22.66
N ASP A 372 5.70 -18.37 22.75
CA ASP A 372 5.97 -17.57 23.97
C ASP A 372 4.91 -16.45 24.12
N PRO A 373 4.16 -16.39 25.22
CA PRO A 373 3.09 -15.41 25.39
C PRO A 373 3.58 -14.00 25.77
N ASP A 374 4.89 -13.70 25.73
CA ASP A 374 5.45 -12.51 26.36
C ASP A 374 4.71 -11.22 25.92
N LEU A 375 4.18 -10.51 26.92
CA LEU A 375 3.42 -9.24 26.85
C LEU A 375 1.96 -9.27 26.38
N GLY A 376 1.42 -10.41 25.91
CA GLY A 376 -0.02 -10.52 25.66
C GLY A 376 -0.55 -9.75 24.46
N VAL A 377 0.30 -9.16 23.62
CA VAL A 377 -0.13 -8.66 22.30
C VAL A 377 0.16 -9.75 21.27
N ALA A 378 -0.82 -10.11 20.42
CA ALA A 378 -0.57 -11.07 19.36
C ALA A 378 -1.24 -10.69 18.04
N ALA A 379 -0.44 -10.39 17.04
CA ALA A 379 -0.84 -10.48 15.64
C ALA A 379 -0.43 -11.84 15.07
N VAL A 380 -1.11 -12.30 14.02
CA VAL A 380 -0.69 -13.50 13.28
C VAL A 380 -0.87 -13.29 11.79
N VAL A 381 0.09 -13.77 11.03
CA VAL A 381 0.02 -13.90 9.58
C VAL A 381 0.37 -15.34 9.19
N TYR A 382 -0.27 -15.83 8.13
CA TYR A 382 0.08 -17.11 7.53
C TYR A 382 1.10 -16.90 6.41
N GLU A 383 2.25 -17.57 6.51
CA GLU A 383 3.30 -17.58 5.51
C GLU A 383 3.07 -18.80 4.58
N PRO A 384 2.77 -18.59 3.29
CA PRO A 384 2.29 -19.64 2.40
C PRO A 384 3.40 -20.54 1.80
N ILE A 385 4.64 -20.07 1.69
CA ILE A 385 5.74 -20.80 1.03
C ILE A 385 6.19 -21.99 1.88
N GLU A 386 6.54 -21.72 3.13
CA GLU A 386 6.99 -22.68 4.13
C GLU A 386 5.85 -23.16 5.03
N ARG A 387 4.66 -22.57 4.91
CA ARG A 387 3.39 -23.00 5.55
C ARG A 387 3.45 -22.93 7.06
N VAL A 388 3.85 -21.78 7.55
CA VAL A 388 3.93 -21.50 8.99
C VAL A 388 3.07 -20.30 9.35
N ALA A 389 2.80 -20.13 10.64
CA ALA A 389 2.28 -18.89 11.15
C ALA A 389 3.44 -18.04 11.68
N LEU A 390 3.50 -16.77 11.30
CA LEU A 390 4.32 -15.79 11.99
C LEU A 390 3.43 -15.10 13.02
N VAL A 391 3.85 -15.13 14.28
CA VAL A 391 3.06 -14.63 15.41
C VAL A 391 3.87 -13.58 16.15
N SER A 392 3.29 -12.39 16.27
CA SER A 392 3.81 -11.37 17.17
C SER A 392 3.52 -11.77 18.62
N SER A 393 4.49 -11.61 19.51
CA SER A 393 4.33 -11.69 20.96
C SER A 393 4.99 -10.47 21.59
N GLY A 394 4.24 -9.36 21.64
CA GLY A 394 4.77 -8.05 22.03
C GLY A 394 5.86 -7.57 21.07
N LEU A 395 7.09 -7.46 21.57
CA LEU A 395 8.24 -6.97 20.78
C LEU A 395 8.85 -8.05 19.87
N GLN A 396 8.41 -9.30 19.94
CA GLN A 396 9.07 -10.42 19.26
C GLN A 396 8.22 -10.98 18.12
N LEU A 397 8.89 -11.34 17.03
CA LEU A 397 8.33 -12.16 15.97
C LEU A 397 8.69 -13.63 16.20
N ASN A 398 7.68 -14.50 16.23
CA ASN A 398 7.84 -15.94 16.37
C ASN A 398 7.43 -16.64 15.09
N ARG A 399 8.23 -17.61 14.69
CA ARG A 399 7.89 -18.55 13.62
C ARG A 399 7.27 -19.80 14.24
N VAL A 400 6.01 -20.08 13.93
CA VAL A 400 5.20 -21.13 14.54
C VAL A 400 4.80 -22.16 13.48
N PRO A 401 5.45 -23.34 13.47
CA PRO A 401 5.07 -24.43 12.57
C PRO A 401 3.67 -24.97 12.87
N LEU A 402 2.92 -25.32 11.82
CA LEU A 402 1.55 -25.84 11.93
C LEU A 402 1.49 -27.37 12.11
N ASP A 403 2.63 -28.03 12.23
CA ASP A 403 2.78 -29.48 12.42
C ASP A 403 2.90 -29.89 13.90
N GLY A 404 2.79 -28.92 14.82
CA GLY A 404 2.92 -29.11 16.26
C GLY A 404 4.36 -29.16 16.76
N SER A 405 5.36 -28.86 15.92
CA SER A 405 6.72 -28.60 16.38
C SER A 405 6.82 -27.28 17.15
N LEU A 406 7.92 -27.09 17.88
CA LEU A 406 8.11 -25.93 18.74
C LEU A 406 8.31 -24.66 17.91
N ALA A 407 7.66 -23.57 18.33
CA ALA A 407 7.91 -22.25 17.79
C ALA A 407 9.37 -21.81 18.02
N THR A 408 9.88 -20.99 17.12
CA THR A 408 11.21 -20.39 17.20
C THR A 408 11.11 -18.88 17.10
N GLU A 409 11.79 -18.17 17.99
CA GLU A 409 11.96 -16.71 17.89
C GLU A 409 12.75 -16.36 16.63
N VAL A 410 12.23 -15.45 15.82
CA VAL A 410 12.92 -14.87 14.66
C VAL A 410 13.80 -13.71 15.13
N GLY A 411 13.20 -12.77 15.84
CA GLY A 411 13.87 -11.54 16.27
C GLY A 411 12.94 -10.58 17.00
N THR A 412 13.48 -9.42 17.33
CA THR A 412 12.74 -8.32 17.95
C THR A 412 12.36 -7.30 16.88
N PHE A 413 11.09 -6.91 16.82
CA PHE A 413 10.60 -5.89 15.89
C PHE A 413 11.38 -4.59 16.06
N ASN A 414 11.88 -4.05 14.95
CA ASN A 414 12.55 -2.76 14.92
C ASN A 414 12.32 -2.06 13.58
N TYR A 415 12.19 -0.74 13.62
CA TYR A 415 12.39 0.04 12.39
C TYR A 415 13.89 0.09 12.08
N ASP A 416 14.25 0.10 10.78
CA ASP A 416 15.65 0.19 10.30
C ASP A 416 16.35 1.41 10.94
N GLY A 417 17.09 1.20 12.05
CA GLY A 417 17.64 2.28 12.87
C GLY A 417 17.43 2.23 14.40
N ALA A 418 16.90 1.12 14.94
CA ALA A 418 17.13 0.66 16.33
C ALA A 418 16.13 1.02 17.45
N THR A 419 14.88 1.38 17.14
CA THR A 419 13.83 1.43 18.18
C THR A 419 13.00 0.15 18.14
N ALA A 420 13.01 -0.61 19.23
CA ALA A 420 12.12 -1.76 19.38
C ALA A 420 10.67 -1.26 19.46
N THR A 421 9.78 -1.87 18.69
CA THR A 421 8.35 -1.52 18.67
C THR A 421 7.50 -2.75 18.94
N ASP A 422 6.31 -2.52 19.49
CA ASP A 422 5.32 -3.58 19.67
C ASP A 422 4.45 -3.62 18.40
N VAL A 423 4.18 -4.81 17.89
CA VAL A 423 3.38 -4.99 16.67
C VAL A 423 2.11 -5.74 17.03
N ALA A 424 1.03 -4.97 17.20
CA ALA A 424 -0.29 -5.49 17.54
C ALA A 424 -1.11 -5.95 16.34
N ASN A 425 -0.67 -5.62 15.13
CA ASN A 425 -1.35 -5.99 13.90
C ASN A 425 -0.33 -6.36 12.83
N MET A 426 -0.63 -7.41 12.08
CA MET A 426 0.11 -7.80 10.90
C MET A 426 -0.93 -8.15 9.85
N GLY A 427 -0.83 -7.53 8.68
CA GLY A 427 -1.60 -7.95 7.51
C GLY A 427 -0.92 -9.15 6.85
N PRO A 428 -1.66 -9.97 6.08
CA PRO A 428 -1.02 -10.97 5.24
C PRO A 428 -0.01 -10.34 4.28
N ILE A 429 0.89 -11.16 3.72
CA ILE A 429 1.65 -10.99 2.46
C ILE A 429 0.90 -11.88 1.44
N PRO A 430 0.59 -11.50 0.17
CA PRO A 430 0.03 -12.48 -0.74
C PRO A 430 1.22 -13.39 -1.12
N LEU A 431 1.07 -14.69 -1.29
CA LEU A 431 0.16 -15.32 -2.22
C LEU A 431 -0.20 -16.69 -1.68
N CYS A 432 -1.49 -17.02 -1.63
CA CYS A 432 -1.86 -18.37 -2.02
C CYS A 432 -2.44 -18.32 -3.43
N PRO A 433 -1.88 -19.11 -4.38
CA PRO A 433 -2.27 -19.13 -5.78
C PRO A 433 -3.69 -19.67 -6.02
#